data_AF-A0A7S2IJW0-F1
#
_entry.id   AF-A0A7S2IJW0-F1
#
_cell.length_a   1.000
_cell.length_b   1.000
_cell.length_c   1.000
_cell.angle_alpha   90.00
_cell.angle_beta   90.00
_cell.angle_gamma   90.00
#
_symmetry.space_group_name_H-M   'P 1'
#
loop_
_entity.id
_entity.type
_entity.pdbx_description
1 polymer ?
#
loop_
_entity_poly.entity_id
_entity_poly.type
_entity_poly.pdbx_seq_one_letter_code
_entity_poly.pdbx_strand_id
1 'polypeptide(L)'
;EVEVPEEEEAEEESGREGDAAAAAKGEGEDGEDEDDVRASTSLHLLSPKETGRIDIMANAEGEESLPYAPECPGSSRALESLVGSHPPRTLFKLVQRIRACTASTLTSGNSQKLQAFLPALLDYTLHVMARADGDISVRGIEAMYALRTPLLELAGAYPDATVAYFSRRLQAIGPSTVPRAAEFSLLKLVTLLFPTSDFQHPITTPASVLADHWAAQIAMLGGGLGDLVSDA
;
A
#
# COMPACT_ATOMS: atom_id res chain seq x y z
N GLU A 1 -57.02 10.37 -36.15
CA GLU A 1 -57.55 9.66 -34.97
C GLU A 1 -57.12 8.20 -35.16
N VAL A 2 -55.89 7.85 -34.79
CA VAL A 2 -55.42 7.35 -33.48
C VAL A 2 -56.28 6.19 -32.98
N GLU A 3 -55.86 4.98 -33.31
CA GLU A 3 -56.26 3.74 -32.66
C GLU A 3 -54.99 2.87 -32.61
N VAL A 4 -54.43 2.72 -31.42
CA VAL A 4 -53.40 1.71 -31.10
C VAL A 4 -53.85 1.10 -29.77
N PRO A 5 -54.03 -0.23 -29.69
CA PRO A 5 -54.55 -0.88 -28.51
C PRO A 5 -53.45 -1.12 -27.46
N GLU A 6 -53.88 -1.14 -26.20
CA GLU A 6 -53.12 -1.56 -25.03
C GLU A 6 -53.02 -3.11 -25.01
N GLU A 7 -51.80 -3.64 -24.89
CA GLU A 7 -51.55 -5.03 -24.55
C GLU A 7 -50.99 -5.09 -23.12
N GLU A 8 -51.76 -5.70 -22.22
CA GLU A 8 -51.32 -6.23 -20.94
C GLU A 8 -50.50 -7.51 -21.18
N GLU A 9 -49.29 -7.61 -20.63
CA GLU A 9 -48.68 -8.92 -20.34
C GLU A 9 -48.06 -8.92 -18.94
N ALA A 10 -48.29 -10.04 -18.27
CA ALA A 10 -48.13 -10.27 -16.85
C ALA A 10 -46.68 -10.55 -16.45
N GLU A 11 -46.24 -9.94 -15.35
CA GLU A 11 -45.05 -10.35 -14.62
C GLU A 11 -45.44 -11.43 -13.60
N GLU A 12 -45.05 -12.69 -13.85
CA GLU A 12 -45.02 -13.72 -12.80
C GLU A 12 -43.58 -13.96 -12.34
N GLU A 13 -43.38 -13.63 -11.06
CA GLU A 13 -42.25 -13.97 -10.22
C GLU A 13 -42.37 -15.45 -9.79
N SER A 14 -41.32 -16.24 -10.05
CA SER A 14 -41.17 -17.57 -9.43
C SER A 14 -39.69 -17.84 -9.18
N GLY A 15 -39.27 -17.59 -7.94
CA GLY A 15 -37.98 -18.01 -7.42
C GLY A 15 -37.86 -19.52 -7.30
N ARG A 16 -36.64 -20.03 -7.52
CA ARG A 16 -36.15 -21.22 -6.82
C ARG A 16 -34.63 -21.24 -6.75
N GLU A 17 -34.15 -21.23 -5.52
CA GLU A 17 -32.77 -21.45 -5.12
C GLU A 17 -32.25 -22.82 -5.60
N GLY A 18 -30.98 -22.84 -5.97
CA GLY A 18 -30.25 -24.05 -6.36
C GLY A 18 -28.75 -23.79 -6.28
N ASP A 19 -28.21 -24.00 -5.09
CA ASP A 19 -26.80 -24.03 -4.72
C ASP A 19 -25.93 -24.80 -5.73
N ALA A 20 -24.91 -24.12 -6.27
CA ALA A 20 -23.79 -24.74 -6.96
C ALA A 20 -22.55 -23.87 -6.72
N ALA A 21 -21.98 -23.99 -5.52
CA ALA A 21 -20.63 -23.56 -5.23
C ALA A 21 -19.63 -24.30 -6.15
N ALA A 22 -19.37 -23.74 -7.33
CA ALA A 22 -18.27 -24.14 -8.18
C ALA A 22 -16.96 -23.67 -7.55
N ALA A 23 -16.32 -24.56 -6.79
CA ALA A 23 -14.95 -24.41 -6.34
C ALA A 23 -14.03 -24.36 -7.56
N ALA A 24 -13.72 -23.15 -8.02
CA ALA A 24 -12.63 -22.91 -8.96
C ALA A 24 -11.29 -23.19 -8.24
N LYS A 25 -10.83 -24.44 -8.31
CA LYS A 25 -9.42 -24.77 -8.08
C LYS A 25 -8.62 -24.19 -9.25
N GLY A 26 -8.16 -22.96 -9.10
CA GLY A 26 -7.06 -22.45 -9.88
C GLY A 26 -5.78 -23.15 -9.44
N GLU A 27 -5.34 -24.12 -10.24
CA GLU A 27 -3.96 -24.61 -10.19
C GLU A 27 -3.06 -23.46 -10.62
N GLY A 28 -2.48 -22.75 -9.65
CA GLY A 28 -1.42 -21.80 -9.91
C GLY A 28 -0.12 -22.57 -10.14
N GLU A 29 0.37 -22.55 -11.38
CA GLU A 29 1.74 -22.89 -11.72
C GLU A 29 2.68 -22.05 -10.85
N ASP A 30 3.55 -22.75 -10.10
CA ASP A 30 4.58 -22.19 -9.24
C ASP A 30 5.67 -21.58 -10.13
N GLY A 31 5.42 -20.36 -10.61
CA GLY A 31 6.45 -19.51 -11.19
C GLY A 31 7.37 -19.04 -10.08
N GLU A 32 8.58 -19.59 -10.04
CA GLU A 32 9.64 -19.10 -9.18
C GLU A 32 9.97 -17.66 -9.60
N ASP A 33 9.48 -16.67 -8.85
CA ASP A 33 9.91 -15.28 -8.95
C ASP A 33 11.39 -15.20 -8.50
N GLU A 34 12.31 -15.50 -9.41
CA GLU A 34 13.77 -15.42 -9.22
C GLU A 34 14.28 -13.97 -9.01
N ASP A 35 13.39 -12.97 -9.06
CA ASP A 35 13.75 -11.54 -8.97
C ASP A 35 13.96 -11.02 -7.54
N ASP A 36 13.66 -11.81 -6.49
CA ASP A 36 13.89 -11.41 -5.08
C ASP A 36 15.35 -11.64 -4.61
N VAL A 37 16.25 -12.11 -5.49
CA VAL A 37 17.66 -12.41 -5.18
C VAL A 37 18.61 -11.34 -5.74
N ARG A 38 18.40 -10.07 -5.42
CA ARG A 38 19.37 -9.00 -5.71
C ARG A 38 19.63 -8.05 -4.53
N ALA A 39 20.38 -8.56 -3.56
CA ALA A 39 21.37 -7.78 -2.81
C ALA A 39 22.26 -8.78 -2.05
N SER A 40 23.57 -8.88 -2.32
CA SER A 40 24.45 -9.82 -1.60
C SER A 40 25.07 -9.25 -0.32
N THR A 41 24.41 -8.25 0.27
CA THR A 41 24.67 -7.69 1.61
C THR A 41 23.34 -7.44 2.35
N SER A 42 22.34 -8.28 2.07
CA SER A 42 20.91 -7.96 2.06
C SER A 42 20.33 -7.64 3.44
N LEU A 43 19.68 -6.49 3.52
CA LEU A 43 18.62 -6.24 4.51
C LEU A 43 17.65 -7.43 4.51
N HIS A 44 17.24 -7.88 5.70
CA HIS A 44 16.29 -8.99 5.83
C HIS A 44 14.86 -8.50 5.57
N LEU A 45 14.50 -8.38 4.30
CA LEU A 45 13.20 -7.91 3.84
C LEU A 45 12.21 -9.08 3.79
N LEU A 46 11.08 -8.95 4.49
CA LEU A 46 10.05 -10.00 4.50
C LEU A 46 9.44 -10.18 3.11
N SER A 47 9.63 -11.36 2.51
CA SER A 47 9.02 -11.83 1.26
C SER A 47 7.48 -11.94 1.38
N PRO A 48 6.71 -12.00 0.28
CA PRO A 48 5.26 -12.13 0.37
C PRO A 48 4.87 -13.54 0.86
N LYS A 49 5.72 -14.54 0.58
CA LYS A 49 5.60 -15.90 1.10
C LYS A 49 5.79 -15.94 2.62
N GLU A 50 6.73 -15.18 3.17
CA GLU A 50 6.94 -15.08 4.62
C GLU A 50 5.79 -14.34 5.32
N THR A 51 5.32 -13.22 4.77
CA THR A 51 4.18 -12.50 5.36
C THR A 51 2.91 -13.33 5.31
N GLY A 52 2.69 -14.08 4.22
CA GLY A 52 1.56 -15.01 4.09
C GLY A 52 1.58 -16.18 5.09
N ARG A 53 2.73 -16.53 5.67
CA ARG A 53 2.86 -17.57 6.72
C ARG A 53 2.63 -17.03 8.13
N ILE A 54 2.46 -15.72 8.31
CA ILE A 54 2.23 -15.13 9.63
C ILE A 54 0.80 -15.43 10.05
N ASP A 55 0.64 -16.20 11.14
CA ASP A 55 -0.66 -16.38 11.77
C ASP A 55 -1.11 -15.09 12.44
N ILE A 56 -2.17 -14.49 11.89
CA ILE A 56 -2.76 -13.25 12.41
C ILE A 56 -3.68 -13.51 13.62
N MET A 57 -4.11 -14.75 13.85
CA MET A 57 -5.05 -15.13 14.91
C MET A 57 -4.37 -15.59 16.20
N ALA A 58 -3.05 -15.77 16.20
CA ALA A 58 -2.29 -16.14 17.38
C ALA A 58 -1.24 -15.07 17.76
N ASN A 59 -1.09 -14.82 19.07
CA ASN A 59 0.05 -14.07 19.61
C ASN A 59 1.19 -15.05 19.90
N ALA A 60 2.40 -14.73 19.46
CA ALA A 60 3.60 -15.47 19.82
C ALA A 60 4.12 -15.05 21.21
N GLU A 61 5.17 -15.72 21.69
CA GLU A 61 5.90 -15.28 22.88
C GLU A 61 6.46 -13.86 22.67
N GLY A 62 6.25 -12.97 23.63
CA GLY A 62 6.58 -11.54 23.54
C GLY A 62 5.52 -10.68 22.85
N GLU A 63 4.39 -11.27 22.43
CA GLU A 63 3.25 -10.59 21.83
C GLU A 63 1.98 -10.70 22.69
N GLU A 64 2.09 -11.05 23.97
CA GLU A 64 0.95 -11.38 24.84
C GLU A 64 -0.03 -10.20 24.99
N SER A 65 0.49 -8.96 24.95
CA SER A 65 -0.30 -7.73 25.07
C SER A 65 -0.93 -7.26 23.75
N LEU A 66 -0.71 -7.95 22.63
CA LEU A 66 -1.23 -7.49 21.33
C LEU A 66 -2.75 -7.66 21.25
N PRO A 67 -3.49 -6.60 20.87
CA PRO A 67 -4.93 -6.69 20.68
C PRO A 67 -5.29 -7.60 19.50
N TYR A 68 -6.33 -8.42 19.67
CA TYR A 68 -6.90 -9.23 18.59
C TYR A 68 -7.88 -8.45 17.71
N ALA A 69 -8.55 -7.44 18.29
CA ALA A 69 -9.49 -6.56 17.59
C ALA A 69 -9.07 -5.09 17.75
N PRO A 70 -7.95 -4.66 17.14
CA PRO A 70 -7.54 -3.26 17.16
C PRO A 70 -8.56 -2.38 16.44
N GLU A 71 -8.82 -1.19 16.99
CA GLU A 71 -9.63 -0.19 16.31
C GLU A 71 -8.90 0.33 15.06
N CYS A 72 -9.66 0.65 14.00
CA CYS A 72 -9.12 1.19 12.77
C CYS A 72 -8.62 2.62 12.97
N PRO A 73 -7.30 2.90 12.83
CA PRO A 73 -6.77 4.23 13.09
C PRO A 73 -7.09 5.18 11.93
N GLY A 74 -7.60 6.36 12.26
CA GLY A 74 -7.91 7.41 11.27
C GLY A 74 -6.74 8.32 10.89
N SER A 75 -5.53 8.09 11.42
CA SER A 75 -4.36 8.93 11.15
C SER A 75 -3.04 8.17 11.30
N SER A 76 -2.00 8.64 10.61
CA SER A 76 -0.63 8.09 10.71
C SER A 76 -0.14 8.03 12.16
N ARG A 77 -0.39 9.06 12.97
CA ARG A 77 0.06 9.13 14.37
C ARG A 77 -0.66 8.10 15.26
N ALA A 78 -1.96 7.89 15.03
CA ALA A 78 -2.71 6.88 15.75
C ALA A 78 -2.21 5.47 15.40
N LEU A 79 -1.90 5.23 14.12
CA LEU A 79 -1.29 4.00 13.67
C LEU A 79 0.10 3.80 14.32
N GLU A 80 0.97 4.80 14.25
CA GLU A 80 2.32 4.77 14.85
C GLU A 80 2.28 4.44 16.34
N SER A 81 1.32 4.99 17.09
CA SER A 81 1.15 4.69 18.52
C SER A 81 0.81 3.23 18.79
N LEU A 82 0.14 2.57 17.83
CA LEU A 82 -0.24 1.15 17.91
C LEU A 82 0.88 0.21 17.46
N VAL A 83 1.68 0.60 16.44
CA VAL A 83 2.61 -0.33 15.75
C VAL A 83 4.09 0.04 15.84
N GLY A 84 4.45 1.28 16.19
CA GLY A 84 5.80 1.83 16.00
C GLY A 84 6.89 1.21 16.87
N SER A 85 6.51 0.62 18.01
CA SER A 85 7.43 -0.08 18.93
C SER A 85 7.68 -1.54 18.53
N HIS A 86 6.95 -2.06 17.54
CA HIS A 86 6.96 -3.47 17.18
C HIS A 86 7.85 -3.78 15.97
N PRO A 87 8.36 -5.01 15.84
CA PRO A 87 9.12 -5.42 14.67
C PRO A 87 8.23 -5.57 13.42
N PRO A 88 8.80 -5.58 12.20
CA PRO A 88 8.05 -5.63 10.94
C PRO A 88 7.03 -6.78 10.85
N ARG A 89 7.34 -7.94 11.41
CA ARG A 89 6.43 -9.11 11.46
C ARG A 89 5.16 -8.81 12.26
N THR A 90 5.32 -8.19 13.42
CA THR A 90 4.21 -7.83 14.31
C THR A 90 3.43 -6.63 13.76
N LEU A 91 4.12 -5.67 13.12
CA LEU A 91 3.49 -4.59 12.36
C LEU A 91 2.53 -5.14 11.29
N PHE A 92 2.99 -6.07 10.45
CA PHE A 92 2.13 -6.73 9.45
C PHE A 92 0.91 -7.38 10.11
N LYS A 93 1.12 -8.14 11.19
CA LYS A 93 0.05 -8.81 11.93
C LYS A 93 -1.02 -7.83 12.40
N LEU A 94 -0.63 -6.72 13.03
CA LEU A 94 -1.56 -5.71 13.53
C LEU A 94 -2.34 -5.04 12.40
N VAL A 95 -1.68 -4.70 11.28
CA VAL A 95 -2.36 -4.12 10.12
C VAL A 95 -3.34 -5.10 9.50
N GLN A 96 -3.00 -6.39 9.41
CA GLN A 96 -3.94 -7.40 8.93
C GLN A 96 -5.13 -7.59 9.88
N ARG A 97 -4.92 -7.55 11.20
CA ARG A 97 -6.02 -7.57 12.18
C ARG A 97 -6.94 -6.36 12.01
N ILE A 98 -6.40 -5.15 11.87
CA ILE A 98 -7.19 -3.94 11.60
C ILE A 98 -8.08 -4.15 10.38
N ARG A 99 -7.51 -4.67 9.28
CA ARG A 99 -8.23 -4.91 8.03
C ARG A 99 -9.31 -5.98 8.19
N ALA A 100 -9.01 -7.09 8.86
CA ALA A 100 -9.96 -8.16 9.12
C ALA A 100 -11.13 -7.69 10.01
N CYS A 101 -10.84 -6.97 11.10
CA CYS A 101 -11.84 -6.44 12.02
C CYS A 101 -12.66 -5.29 11.42
N THR A 102 -12.11 -4.60 10.40
CA THR A 102 -12.78 -3.51 9.68
C THR A 102 -13.20 -3.94 8.28
N ALA A 103 -13.39 -5.24 8.04
CA ALA A 103 -13.84 -5.72 6.73
C ALA A 103 -15.19 -5.11 6.35
N SER A 104 -15.34 -4.76 5.07
CA SER A 104 -16.55 -4.16 4.50
C SER A 104 -17.78 -5.06 4.64
N THR A 105 -17.58 -6.36 4.78
CA THR A 105 -18.62 -7.38 4.97
C THR A 105 -19.26 -7.34 6.36
N LEU A 106 -18.63 -6.70 7.35
CA LEU A 106 -19.10 -6.71 8.74
C LEU A 106 -20.15 -5.63 9.02
N THR A 107 -20.02 -4.44 8.43
CA THR A 107 -20.96 -3.32 8.63
C THR A 107 -20.81 -2.31 7.49
N SER A 108 -21.93 -1.71 7.04
CA SER A 108 -21.94 -0.73 5.93
C SER A 108 -20.99 0.45 6.10
N GLY A 109 -20.69 0.87 7.34
CA GLY A 109 -19.75 1.96 7.64
C GLY A 109 -18.26 1.58 7.57
N ASN A 110 -17.92 0.29 7.51
CA ASN A 110 -16.52 -0.15 7.57
C ASN A 110 -15.75 0.13 6.28
N SER A 111 -16.41 0.14 5.12
CA SER A 111 -15.75 0.48 3.86
C SER A 111 -15.20 1.92 3.88
N GLN A 112 -15.95 2.87 4.42
CA GLN A 112 -15.49 4.25 4.60
C GLN A 112 -14.31 4.35 5.58
N LYS A 113 -14.33 3.55 6.66
CA LYS A 113 -13.20 3.48 7.61
C LYS A 113 -11.94 2.95 6.95
N LEU A 114 -12.02 1.88 6.14
CA LEU A 114 -10.86 1.35 5.40
C LEU A 114 -10.36 2.33 4.33
N GLN A 115 -11.27 3.01 3.63
CA GLN A 115 -10.90 4.05 2.66
C GLN A 115 -10.17 5.22 3.35
N ALA A 116 -10.57 5.60 4.56
CA ALA A 116 -9.89 6.61 5.37
C ALA A 116 -8.57 6.10 6.00
N PHE A 117 -8.46 4.79 6.24
CA PHE A 117 -7.25 4.16 6.76
C PHE A 117 -6.13 4.07 5.72
N LEU A 118 -6.46 3.87 4.44
CA LEU A 118 -5.48 3.83 3.35
C LEU A 118 -4.47 5.01 3.39
N PRO A 119 -4.88 6.29 3.36
CA PRO A 119 -3.94 7.40 3.43
C PRO A 119 -3.15 7.42 4.75
N ALA A 120 -3.75 7.01 5.87
CA ALA A 120 -3.04 6.92 7.15
C ALA A 120 -1.92 5.87 7.13
N LEU A 121 -2.15 4.72 6.48
CA LEU A 121 -1.15 3.67 6.31
C LEU A 121 -0.03 4.09 5.34
N LEU A 122 -0.38 4.77 4.24
CA LEU A 122 0.59 5.33 3.30
C LEU A 122 1.47 6.39 3.97
N ASP A 123 0.85 7.32 4.71
CA ASP A 123 1.56 8.36 5.45
C ASP A 123 2.50 7.78 6.50
N TYR A 124 2.04 6.79 7.27
CA TYR A 124 2.88 6.08 8.23
C TYR A 124 4.07 5.42 7.54
N THR A 125 3.85 4.72 6.42
CA THR A 125 4.91 4.04 5.66
C THR A 125 5.95 5.03 5.16
N LEU A 126 5.53 6.17 4.59
CA LEU A 126 6.44 7.24 4.17
C LEU A 126 7.21 7.83 5.35
N HIS A 127 6.53 8.06 6.48
CA HIS A 127 7.14 8.63 7.67
C HIS A 127 8.25 7.73 8.23
N VAL A 128 8.01 6.42 8.35
CA VAL A 128 9.01 5.51 8.93
C VAL A 128 10.19 5.25 7.99
N MET A 129 10.02 5.42 6.68
CA MET A 129 11.11 5.29 5.69
C MET A 129 12.09 6.47 5.70
N ALA A 130 11.64 7.68 6.03
CA ALA A 130 12.50 8.86 6.05
C ALA A 130 12.85 9.28 7.48
N ARG A 131 14.14 9.28 7.82
CA ARG A 131 14.63 9.70 9.12
C ARG A 131 14.65 11.21 9.25
N ALA A 132 14.64 11.70 10.50
CA ALA A 132 14.70 13.13 10.79
C ALA A 132 16.04 13.78 10.37
N ASP A 133 17.11 13.01 10.25
CA ASP A 133 18.42 13.44 9.75
C ASP A 133 18.52 13.48 8.21
N GLY A 134 17.41 13.20 7.51
CA GLY A 134 17.35 13.28 6.05
C GLY A 134 17.80 12.03 5.31
N ASP A 135 18.14 10.95 6.02
CA ASP A 135 18.55 9.66 5.44
C ASP A 135 17.41 8.61 5.46
N ILE A 136 17.57 7.52 4.71
CA ILE A 136 16.61 6.42 4.63
C ILE A 136 16.76 5.49 5.83
N SER A 137 15.64 5.18 6.47
CA SER A 137 15.56 4.27 7.61
C SER A 137 15.56 2.82 7.15
N VAL A 138 16.58 2.05 7.56
CA VAL A 138 16.62 0.59 7.38
C VAL A 138 15.35 -0.08 7.93
N ARG A 139 14.97 0.24 9.17
CA ARG A 139 13.73 -0.27 9.78
C ARG A 139 12.48 0.14 9.00
N GLY A 140 12.50 1.34 8.43
CA GLY A 140 11.41 1.86 7.59
C GLY A 140 11.26 1.09 6.29
N ILE A 141 12.37 0.73 5.65
CA ILE A 141 12.36 -0.14 4.46
C ILE A 141 11.83 -1.53 4.81
N GLU A 142 12.29 -2.14 5.92
CA GLU A 142 11.77 -3.43 6.38
C GLU A 142 10.25 -3.36 6.67
N ALA A 143 9.79 -2.28 7.28
CA ALA A 143 8.36 -2.02 7.53
C ALA A 143 7.56 -1.89 6.22
N MET A 144 8.07 -1.14 5.23
CA MET A 144 7.44 -1.02 3.92
C MET A 144 7.31 -2.38 3.22
N TYR A 145 8.36 -3.20 3.22
CA TYR A 145 8.31 -4.55 2.63
C TYR A 145 7.38 -5.50 3.39
N ALA A 146 7.31 -5.40 4.72
CA ALA A 146 6.34 -6.14 5.51
C ALA A 146 4.90 -5.74 5.15
N LEU A 147 4.66 -4.45 4.92
CA LEU A 147 3.34 -3.89 4.60
C LEU A 147 2.95 -3.96 3.13
N ARG A 148 3.79 -4.50 2.24
CA ARG A 148 3.52 -4.51 0.79
C ARG A 148 2.16 -5.10 0.42
N THR A 149 1.82 -6.24 1.02
CA THR A 149 0.60 -6.99 0.70
C THR A 149 -0.65 -6.20 1.11
N PRO A 150 -0.79 -5.76 2.37
CA PRO A 150 -1.96 -4.96 2.75
C PRO A 150 -2.02 -3.61 2.03
N LEU A 151 -0.88 -3.02 1.67
CA LEU A 151 -0.82 -1.79 0.87
C LEU A 151 -1.37 -2.01 -0.54
N LEU A 152 -0.92 -3.06 -1.25
CA LEU A 152 -1.40 -3.43 -2.58
C LEU A 152 -2.90 -3.77 -2.56
N GLU A 153 -3.34 -4.55 -1.57
CA GLU A 153 -4.74 -4.94 -1.45
C GLU A 153 -5.65 -3.74 -1.15
N LEU A 154 -5.25 -2.81 -0.27
CA LEU A 154 -6.02 -1.59 -0.02
C LEU A 154 -6.00 -0.64 -1.22
N ALA A 155 -4.86 -0.51 -1.90
CA ALA A 155 -4.75 0.31 -3.10
C ALA A 155 -5.65 -0.21 -4.23
N GLY A 156 -5.68 -1.53 -4.43
CA GLY A 156 -6.56 -2.19 -5.39
C GLY A 156 -8.04 -2.12 -5.02
N ALA A 157 -8.38 -2.12 -3.73
CA ALA A 157 -9.76 -1.94 -3.26
C ALA A 157 -10.27 -0.50 -3.42
N TYR A 158 -9.37 0.50 -3.37
CA TYR A 158 -9.71 1.92 -3.44
C TYR A 158 -8.84 2.67 -4.47
N PRO A 159 -8.92 2.32 -5.77
CA PRO A 159 -8.01 2.85 -6.80
C PRO A 159 -8.11 4.37 -6.94
N ASP A 160 -9.32 4.94 -6.94
CA ASP A 160 -9.52 6.39 -7.07
C ASP A 160 -8.91 7.17 -5.90
N ALA A 161 -9.08 6.67 -4.67
CA ALA A 161 -8.50 7.28 -3.49
C ALA A 161 -6.96 7.19 -3.52
N THR A 162 -6.42 6.08 -4.00
CA THR A 162 -4.98 5.86 -4.16
C THR A 162 -4.38 6.82 -5.19
N VAL A 163 -4.98 6.89 -6.38
CA VAL A 163 -4.55 7.82 -7.44
C VAL A 163 -4.64 9.26 -6.97
N ALA A 164 -5.74 9.65 -6.30
CA ALA A 164 -5.89 11.00 -5.76
C ALA A 164 -4.82 11.33 -4.70
N TYR A 165 -4.49 10.37 -3.83
CA TYR A 165 -3.44 10.52 -2.82
C TYR A 165 -2.08 10.78 -3.47
N PHE A 166 -1.64 9.90 -4.38
CA PHE A 166 -0.32 10.03 -5.02
C PHE A 166 -0.25 11.23 -5.96
N SER A 167 -1.33 11.55 -6.68
CA SER A 167 -1.39 12.75 -7.51
C SER A 167 -1.16 14.01 -6.68
N ARG A 168 -1.81 14.11 -5.51
CA ARG A 168 -1.60 15.25 -4.59
C ARG A 168 -0.17 15.30 -4.08
N ARG A 169 0.41 14.16 -3.68
CA ARG A 169 1.80 14.07 -3.23
C ARG A 169 2.77 14.52 -4.32
N LEU A 170 2.62 14.00 -5.55
CA LEU A 170 3.44 14.34 -6.71
C LEU A 170 3.25 15.78 -7.17
N GLN A 171 2.08 16.39 -7.01
CA GLN A 171 1.86 17.81 -7.31
C GLN A 171 2.48 18.75 -6.27
N ALA A 172 2.63 18.29 -5.04
CA ALA A 172 3.26 19.07 -3.96
C ALA A 172 4.79 19.11 -4.08
N ILE A 173 5.38 18.19 -4.84
CA ILE A 173 6.80 18.15 -5.19
C ILE A 173 6.96 18.46 -6.68
N GLY A 174 8.13 18.94 -7.08
CA GLY A 174 8.35 19.26 -8.48
C GLY A 174 9.83 19.34 -8.84
N PRO A 175 10.13 19.73 -10.10
CA PRO A 175 11.50 19.84 -10.59
C PRO A 175 12.41 20.75 -9.73
N SER A 176 11.83 21.74 -9.05
CA SER A 176 12.54 22.64 -8.15
C SER A 176 12.67 22.14 -6.71
N THR A 177 12.00 21.06 -6.33
CA THR A 177 12.14 20.44 -5.01
C THR A 177 13.51 19.77 -4.93
N VAL A 178 14.27 20.07 -3.88
CA VAL A 178 15.52 19.34 -3.58
C VAL A 178 15.14 17.98 -3.01
N PRO A 179 15.46 16.87 -3.70
CA PRO A 179 15.05 15.54 -3.25
C PRO A 179 15.81 15.14 -1.98
N ARG A 180 15.08 14.70 -0.96
CA ARG A 180 15.62 14.09 0.28
C ARG A 180 15.08 12.67 0.44
N ALA A 181 15.40 12.04 1.57
CA ALA A 181 14.86 10.71 1.90
C ALA A 181 13.34 10.60 1.78
N ALA A 182 12.58 11.65 2.12
CA ALA A 182 11.12 11.64 2.01
C ALA A 182 10.63 11.55 0.56
N GLU A 183 11.22 12.34 -0.34
CA GLU A 183 10.90 12.33 -1.78
C GLU A 183 11.30 11.01 -2.43
N PHE A 184 12.47 10.47 -2.11
CA PHE A 184 12.88 9.15 -2.61
C PHE A 184 12.01 8.02 -2.05
N SER A 185 11.58 8.11 -0.79
CA SER A 185 10.63 7.18 -0.18
C SER A 185 9.28 7.20 -0.92
N LEU A 186 8.79 8.38 -1.31
CA LEU A 186 7.59 8.51 -2.10
C LEU A 186 7.72 7.83 -3.47
N LEU A 187 8.81 8.10 -4.20
CA LEU A 187 9.06 7.46 -5.50
C LEU A 187 9.15 5.93 -5.36
N LYS A 188 9.85 5.44 -4.32
CA LYS A 188 9.95 4.00 -4.04
C LYS A 188 8.59 3.37 -3.74
N LEU A 189 7.74 4.05 -2.98
CA LEU A 189 6.39 3.57 -2.69
C LEU A 189 5.49 3.55 -3.94
N VAL A 190 5.63 4.53 -4.83
CA VAL A 190 4.95 4.55 -6.14
C VAL A 190 5.35 3.31 -6.96
N THR A 191 6.65 3.01 -7.05
CA THR A 191 7.12 1.82 -7.80
C THR A 191 6.72 0.50 -7.16
N LEU A 192 6.43 0.48 -5.86
CA LEU A 192 5.94 -0.72 -5.17
C LEU A 192 4.47 -0.99 -5.49
N LEU A 193 3.65 0.06 -5.64
CA LEU A 193 2.19 -0.05 -5.73
C LEU A 193 1.66 -0.12 -7.16
N PHE A 194 2.38 0.44 -8.12
CA PHE A 194 1.89 0.59 -9.48
C PHE A 194 2.82 -0.08 -10.49
N PRO A 195 2.28 -0.65 -11.57
CA PRO A 195 3.09 -1.14 -12.68
C PRO A 195 3.90 0.01 -13.30
N THR A 196 5.18 -0.25 -13.52
CA THR A 196 6.10 0.71 -14.17
C THR A 196 6.32 0.40 -15.66
N SER A 197 5.72 -0.68 -16.17
CA SER A 197 5.84 -1.12 -17.56
C SER A 197 4.88 -0.41 -18.53
N ASP A 198 3.89 0.32 -18.00
CA ASP A 198 2.91 1.01 -18.82
C ASP A 198 3.55 2.17 -19.59
N PHE A 199 3.14 2.35 -20.85
CA PHE A 199 3.60 3.48 -21.66
C PHE A 199 3.16 4.82 -21.07
N GLN A 200 1.92 4.90 -20.58
CA GLN A 200 1.33 6.08 -19.94
C GLN A 200 0.47 5.65 -18.76
N HIS A 201 0.82 6.14 -17.56
CA HIS A 201 0.07 5.89 -16.34
C HIS A 201 0.06 7.16 -15.47
N PRO A 202 -1.09 7.54 -14.87
CA PRO A 202 -1.29 8.84 -14.23
C PRO A 202 -0.35 9.13 -13.05
N ILE A 203 0.27 8.09 -12.45
CA ILE A 203 1.16 8.23 -11.29
C ILE A 203 2.61 7.91 -11.64
N THR A 204 2.87 6.79 -12.33
CA THR A 204 4.24 6.30 -12.54
C THR A 204 4.94 7.10 -13.64
N THR A 205 4.26 7.50 -14.71
CA THR A 205 4.85 8.36 -15.75
C THR A 205 5.36 9.69 -15.18
N PRO A 206 4.56 10.51 -14.46
CA PRO A 206 5.08 11.74 -13.87
C PRO A 206 6.14 11.50 -12.79
N ALA A 207 6.03 10.43 -12.00
CA ALA A 207 7.05 10.07 -11.02
C ALA A 207 8.40 9.73 -11.68
N SER A 208 8.39 8.97 -12.78
CA SER A 208 9.60 8.62 -13.54
C SER A 208 10.26 9.85 -14.18
N VAL A 209 9.47 10.74 -14.77
CA VAL A 209 9.99 12.00 -15.34
C VAL A 209 10.61 12.89 -14.25
N LEU A 210 9.97 12.96 -13.08
CA LEU A 210 10.51 13.70 -11.94
C LEU A 210 11.81 13.08 -11.42
N ALA A 211 11.87 11.75 -11.32
CA ALA A 211 13.07 11.02 -10.91
C ALA A 211 14.24 11.26 -11.87
N ASP A 212 14.01 11.22 -13.18
CA ASP A 212 15.01 11.53 -14.21
C ASP A 212 15.53 12.97 -14.07
N HIS A 213 14.63 13.94 -13.89
CA HIS A 213 15.00 15.33 -13.67
C HIS A 213 15.93 15.51 -12.46
N TRP A 214 15.56 14.92 -11.33
CA TRP A 214 16.37 14.97 -10.11
C TRP A 214 17.71 14.25 -10.27
N ALA A 215 17.73 13.10 -10.94
CA ALA A 215 18.98 12.38 -11.23
C ALA A 215 19.95 13.24 -12.05
N ALA A 216 19.44 13.95 -13.07
CA ALA A 216 20.24 14.87 -13.88
C ALA A 216 20.79 16.04 -13.04
N GLN A 217 19.97 16.63 -12.16
CA GLN A 217 20.43 17.69 -11.25
C GLN A 217 21.56 17.21 -10.32
N ILE A 218 21.38 16.04 -9.68
CA ILE A 218 22.37 15.45 -8.78
C ILE A 218 23.68 15.14 -9.55
N ALA A 219 23.58 14.63 -10.77
CA ALA A 219 24.75 14.35 -11.61
C ALA A 219 25.53 15.62 -11.99
N MET A 220 24.84 16.73 -12.29
CA MET A 220 25.47 18.02 -12.55
C MET A 220 26.18 18.58 -11.31
N LEU A 221 25.67 18.28 -10.12
CA LEU A 221 26.28 18.67 -8.83
C LEU A 221 27.48 17.79 -8.44
N GLY A 222 27.88 16.82 -9.27
CA GLY A 222 28.88 15.77 -8.99
C GLY A 222 30.28 16.19 -8.52
N GLY A 223 30.56 17.48 -8.34
CA GLY A 223 31.76 17.98 -7.65
C GLY A 223 31.56 18.34 -6.16
N GLY A 224 30.33 18.48 -5.68
CA GLY A 224 29.97 18.95 -4.33
C GLY A 224 28.91 18.10 -3.62
N LEU A 225 28.82 16.81 -3.95
CA LEU A 225 27.82 15.90 -3.37
C LEU A 225 27.93 15.76 -1.83
N GLY A 226 29.10 16.05 -1.26
CA GLY A 226 29.31 16.09 0.19
C GLY A 226 28.52 17.21 0.89
N ASP A 227 28.27 18.32 0.20
CA ASP A 227 27.69 19.51 0.83
C ASP A 227 26.16 19.41 0.94
N LEU A 228 25.48 18.69 0.05
CA LEU A 228 24.02 18.51 0.15
C LEU A 228 23.60 17.57 1.29
N VAL A 229 24.48 16.64 1.67
CA VAL A 229 24.28 15.68 2.78
C VAL A 229 24.79 16.26 4.11
N SER A 230 25.71 17.24 4.07
CA SER A 230 26.36 17.78 5.27
C SER A 230 25.86 19.15 5.73
N ASP A 231 25.20 19.96 4.87
CA ASP A 231 24.77 21.33 5.21
C ASP A 231 23.26 21.49 5.49
N ALA A 232 22.57 20.44 5.99
CA ALA A 232 21.18 20.55 6.45
C ALA A 232 20.94 19.93 7.83
#